data_AF-A0A2K3NWS0-F1
#
_entry.id   AF-A0A2K3NWS0-F1
#
_cell.length_a   1.000
_cell.length_b   1.000
_cell.length_c   1.000
_cell.angle_alpha   90.00
_cell.angle_beta   90.00
_cell.angle_gamma   90.00
#
_symmetry.space_group_name_H-M   'P 1'
#
loop_
_entity.id
_entity.type
_entity.pdbx_description
1 polymer ?
#
loop_
_entity_poly.entity_id
_entity_poly.type
_entity_poly.pdbx_seq_one_letter_code
_entity_poly.pdbx_strand_id
1 'polypeptide(L)'
;GGGGRGPPPPPPPGGRGPPPPPPPGGRGPPPPPLPGGGPPPPPPLGSKGASVGPARPGPVAPGRGGYARPGAVAPRRSSLKPLHWSKVTRALQGSLWEELQRHGELQIAPEFDVSELEKLFSANVPKPTDSSGKPGGRRKSTGSKPEKVHLVDLRRANNTEIMLTKVKMPLPDMMAAVLALDDSVLDVDQVENLIKFCPTKEEMELLKAYTGDKEILGKCEQVTEFRKSLNTVNSACEEVRKSYKLKDIMKKILFLGNTLNQGTARGSAVGFKLDSLLKLTDTRASNNKMTLMHYLCKVLAERSPGLLDFHKDLVSLEGATKIQLKSLAEEMQAITKGLEKVKQELAGSENDGPVSEVFCKTLKGFIMVAESDVADLITLYSTVGKNADALAQYFGEDPARCPCEQVTATLLNFIRLFRKAHEENCKQAELEKKKAEKEAEMEKAKGVNLTKKSAKDS
;
A
#
# COMPACT_ATOMS: atom_id res chain seq x y z
N GLY A 1 -76.74 -51.25 19.96
CA GLY A 1 -77.34 -50.13 19.22
C GLY A 1 -76.67 -48.85 19.65
N GLY A 2 -76.26 -48.02 18.70
CA GLY A 2 -75.31 -46.91 18.86
C GLY A 2 -75.81 -45.68 19.62
N GLY A 3 -74.85 -44.82 19.96
CA GLY A 3 -75.05 -43.50 20.57
C GLY A 3 -73.70 -42.81 20.78
N GLY A 4 -73.11 -42.29 19.70
CA GLY A 4 -71.82 -41.60 19.72
C GLY A 4 -71.85 -40.26 20.47
N ARG A 5 -70.72 -39.93 21.12
CA ARG A 5 -70.42 -38.57 21.59
C ARG A 5 -69.19 -38.08 20.82
N GLY A 6 -69.38 -37.02 20.04
CA GLY A 6 -68.36 -36.40 19.20
C GLY A 6 -67.30 -35.62 19.99
N PRO A 7 -66.20 -35.22 19.33
CA PRO A 7 -65.08 -34.52 19.95
C PRO A 7 -65.41 -33.05 20.31
N PRO A 8 -64.69 -32.45 21.28
CA PRO A 8 -64.88 -31.06 21.70
C PRO A 8 -64.41 -30.04 20.64
N PRO A 9 -64.96 -28.81 20.65
CA PRO A 9 -64.67 -27.78 19.65
C PRO A 9 -63.26 -27.17 19.81
N PRO A 10 -62.67 -26.67 18.70
CA PRO A 10 -61.35 -26.03 18.72
C PRO A 10 -61.37 -24.62 19.36
N PRO A 11 -60.25 -24.18 19.95
CA PRO A 11 -60.11 -22.83 20.53
C PRO A 11 -60.07 -21.73 19.44
N PRO A 12 -60.48 -20.50 19.78
CA PRO A 12 -60.60 -19.38 18.83
C PRO A 12 -59.23 -18.88 18.32
N PRO A 13 -59.17 -18.25 17.13
CA PRO A 13 -57.93 -17.73 16.58
C PRO A 13 -57.48 -16.50 17.38
N GLY A 14 -56.40 -16.66 18.15
CA GLY A 14 -55.73 -15.55 18.84
C GLY A 14 -55.14 -14.57 17.85
N GLY A 15 -55.70 -13.36 17.83
CA GLY A 15 -55.37 -12.27 16.91
C GLY A 15 -53.91 -11.84 16.96
N ARG A 16 -53.37 -11.56 15.78
CA ARG A 16 -52.10 -10.83 15.62
C ARG A 16 -52.29 -9.42 16.17
N GLY A 17 -51.57 -9.10 17.24
CA GLY A 17 -51.44 -7.72 17.70
C GLY A 17 -50.80 -6.83 16.62
N PRO A 18 -51.03 -5.52 16.65
CA PRO A 18 -50.47 -4.58 15.67
C PRO A 18 -48.94 -4.55 15.77
N PRO A 19 -48.23 -4.30 14.65
CA PRO A 19 -46.77 -4.22 14.66
C PRO A 19 -46.27 -3.04 15.50
N PRO A 20 -45.06 -3.12 16.07
CA PRO A 20 -44.48 -2.02 16.84
C PRO A 20 -44.22 -0.79 15.97
N PRO A 21 -44.29 0.44 16.53
CA PRO A 21 -44.05 1.67 15.80
C PRO A 21 -42.59 1.79 15.33
N PRO A 22 -42.34 2.48 14.20
CA PRO A 22 -40.98 2.71 13.71
C PRO A 22 -40.20 3.63 14.65
N PRO A 23 -38.86 3.47 14.74
CA PRO A 23 -38.02 4.32 15.59
C PRO A 23 -38.03 5.79 15.13
N PRO A 24 -37.85 6.76 16.04
CA PRO A 24 -37.86 8.18 15.70
C PRO A 24 -36.74 8.54 14.71
N GLY A 25 -37.11 9.25 13.65
CA GLY A 25 -36.20 9.67 12.59
C GLY A 25 -35.07 10.58 13.09
N GLY A 26 -33.87 10.01 13.18
CA GLY A 26 -32.64 10.78 13.19
C GLY A 26 -32.33 11.25 11.77
N ARG A 27 -32.24 12.56 11.56
CA ARG A 27 -31.65 13.14 10.34
C ARG A 27 -30.20 12.69 10.24
N GLY A 28 -29.94 11.66 9.43
CA GLY A 28 -28.58 11.32 9.01
C GLY A 28 -28.01 12.44 8.11
N PRO A 29 -26.68 12.62 8.08
CA PRO A 29 -26.06 13.53 7.13
C PRO A 29 -26.32 13.07 5.67
N PRO A 30 -26.38 14.00 4.70
CA PRO A 30 -26.71 13.67 3.32
C PRO A 30 -25.69 12.72 2.69
N PRO A 31 -26.10 11.89 1.71
CA PRO A 31 -25.20 10.93 1.06
C PRO A 31 -24.12 11.65 0.24
N PRO A 32 -22.92 11.05 0.08
CA PRO A 32 -21.88 11.58 -0.79
C PRO A 32 -22.32 11.53 -2.27
N PRO A 33 -21.87 12.48 -3.11
CA PRO A 33 -22.27 12.54 -4.51
C PRO A 33 -21.67 11.37 -5.31
N LEU A 34 -22.47 10.80 -6.22
CA LEU A 34 -22.00 9.81 -7.19
C LEU A 34 -21.01 10.44 -8.18
N PRO A 35 -19.96 9.72 -8.60
CA PRO A 35 -19.03 10.20 -9.61
C PRO A 35 -19.59 9.94 -11.02
N GLY A 36 -20.04 10.98 -11.71
CA GLY A 36 -20.43 10.85 -13.12
C GLY A 36 -21.30 12.01 -13.62
N GLY A 37 -20.66 13.01 -14.20
CA GLY A 37 -21.33 14.12 -14.87
C GLY A 37 -20.32 15.05 -15.52
N GLY A 38 -19.88 14.72 -16.73
CA GLY A 38 -19.06 15.62 -17.55
C GLY A 38 -19.85 16.87 -17.97
N PRO A 39 -19.19 17.99 -18.27
CA PRO A 39 -19.85 19.22 -18.70
C PRO A 39 -20.53 19.06 -20.09
N PRO A 40 -21.60 19.82 -20.37
CA PRO A 40 -22.39 19.72 -21.60
C PRO A 40 -21.62 20.22 -22.84
N PRO A 41 -21.99 19.77 -24.06
CA PRO A 41 -21.28 20.11 -25.30
C PRO A 41 -21.54 21.56 -25.75
N PRO A 42 -20.59 22.18 -26.47
CA PRO A 42 -20.76 23.52 -27.03
C PRO A 42 -21.71 23.55 -28.26
N PRO A 43 -22.35 24.70 -28.55
CA PRO A 43 -23.33 24.86 -29.64
C PRO A 43 -22.69 24.89 -31.04
N PRO A 44 -23.48 24.63 -32.12
CA PRO A 44 -22.95 24.33 -33.45
C PRO A 44 -22.59 25.58 -34.28
N LEU A 45 -21.56 25.41 -35.11
CA LEU A 45 -21.06 26.35 -36.10
C LEU A 45 -22.10 26.59 -37.21
N GLY A 46 -22.69 27.78 -37.24
CA GLY A 46 -23.69 28.20 -38.24
C GLY A 46 -23.08 28.99 -39.40
N SER A 47 -23.29 28.47 -40.61
CA SER A 47 -22.95 29.05 -41.92
C SER A 47 -23.90 30.18 -42.32
N LYS A 48 -23.38 31.29 -42.86
CA LYS A 48 -24.01 32.23 -43.84
C LYS A 48 -22.86 32.94 -44.57
N GLY A 49 -22.78 33.07 -45.90
CA GLY A 49 -23.82 33.33 -46.90
C GLY A 49 -23.59 34.73 -47.48
N ALA A 50 -23.24 34.83 -48.76
CA ALA A 50 -22.76 36.03 -49.48
C ALA A 50 -23.86 37.05 -49.85
N SER A 51 -23.50 38.34 -50.00
CA SER A 51 -24.15 39.31 -50.91
C SER A 51 -23.40 40.66 -51.09
N VAL A 52 -22.94 40.90 -52.33
CA VAL A 52 -22.93 42.10 -53.23
C VAL A 52 -22.94 43.58 -52.69
N GLY A 53 -22.11 44.47 -53.30
CA GLY A 53 -21.82 45.92 -52.99
C GLY A 53 -22.92 46.98 -53.30
N PRO A 54 -22.66 48.33 -53.46
CA PRO A 54 -21.49 49.02 -54.09
C PRO A 54 -20.96 50.39 -53.51
N ALA A 55 -19.75 50.78 -53.96
CA ALA A 55 -19.02 52.06 -54.23
C ALA A 55 -19.18 53.47 -53.51
N ARG A 56 -17.99 54.00 -53.08
CA ARG A 56 -17.35 55.38 -53.16
C ARG A 56 -17.83 56.58 -52.30
N PRO A 57 -17.04 57.70 -52.11
CA PRO A 57 -15.59 57.98 -52.27
C PRO A 57 -14.88 58.68 -51.04
N GLY A 58 -13.55 58.89 -51.09
CA GLY A 58 -12.65 59.41 -50.01
C GLY A 58 -12.82 60.90 -49.58
N PRO A 59 -11.88 61.52 -48.82
CA PRO A 59 -10.55 61.86 -49.36
C PRO A 59 -9.33 62.05 -48.38
N VAL A 60 -8.15 62.16 -49.00
CA VAL A 60 -6.88 62.87 -48.67
C VAL A 60 -6.10 62.69 -47.34
N ALA A 61 -4.82 62.32 -47.51
CA ALA A 61 -3.71 62.61 -46.59
C ALA A 61 -3.22 64.07 -46.72
N PRO A 62 -2.55 64.61 -45.69
CA PRO A 62 -1.11 64.87 -45.82
C PRO A 62 -0.37 64.55 -44.49
N GLY A 63 0.87 64.05 -44.50
CA GLY A 63 2.05 64.88 -44.69
C GLY A 63 3.01 64.67 -43.51
N ARG A 64 4.27 64.43 -43.85
CA ARG A 64 5.40 64.03 -42.99
C ARG A 64 5.89 65.22 -42.15
N GLY A 65 6.18 65.01 -40.87
CA GLY A 65 6.87 66.00 -40.02
C GLY A 65 7.15 65.46 -38.63
N GLY A 66 8.42 65.13 -38.34
CA GLY A 66 8.84 64.61 -37.05
C GLY A 66 9.09 65.73 -36.03
N TYR A 67 8.74 65.47 -34.77
CA TYR A 67 9.35 66.06 -33.59
C TYR A 67 9.34 65.04 -32.45
N ALA A 68 10.52 64.78 -31.89
CA ALA A 68 10.76 63.88 -30.77
C ALA A 68 10.34 64.54 -29.43
N ARG A 69 9.90 63.70 -28.47
CA ARG A 69 9.78 64.01 -27.04
C ARG A 69 9.93 62.73 -26.20
N PRO A 70 10.29 62.81 -24.91
CA PRO A 70 11.53 62.22 -24.40
C PRO A 70 11.34 60.96 -23.54
N GLY A 71 12.38 60.11 -23.55
CA GLY A 71 12.79 59.11 -22.56
C GLY A 71 11.76 58.54 -21.59
N ALA A 72 11.17 57.40 -21.93
CA ALA A 72 10.63 56.49 -20.94
C ALA A 72 11.78 55.82 -20.18
N VAL A 73 11.91 56.13 -18.89
CA VAL A 73 12.84 55.47 -17.97
C VAL A 73 12.39 54.03 -17.79
N ALA A 74 13.24 53.06 -18.18
CA ALA A 74 12.99 51.65 -17.93
C ALA A 74 12.82 51.39 -16.42
N PRO A 75 11.87 50.55 -15.98
CA PRO A 75 11.70 50.26 -14.56
C PRO A 75 12.96 49.56 -14.04
N ARG A 76 13.54 50.10 -12.96
CA ARG A 76 14.68 49.49 -12.27
C ARG A 76 14.26 48.10 -11.77
N ARG A 77 15.02 47.05 -12.14
CA ARG A 77 14.87 45.72 -11.53
C ARG A 77 15.25 45.84 -10.05
N SER A 78 14.35 45.48 -9.14
CA SER A 78 14.63 45.46 -7.69
C SER A 78 15.75 44.46 -7.40
N SER A 79 16.75 44.86 -6.61
CA SER A 79 17.87 44.01 -6.17
C SER A 79 17.50 43.04 -5.03
N LEU A 80 16.23 43.03 -4.64
CA LEU A 80 15.69 42.19 -3.58
C LEU A 80 15.47 40.75 -4.07
N LYS A 81 15.69 39.79 -3.18
CA LYS A 81 15.33 38.39 -3.43
C LYS A 81 13.82 38.27 -3.65
N PRO A 82 13.35 37.68 -4.76
CA PRO A 82 11.93 37.56 -5.04
C PRO A 82 11.27 36.61 -4.04
N LEU A 83 10.07 36.97 -3.61
CA LEU A 83 9.26 36.14 -2.73
C LEU A 83 8.38 35.23 -3.59
N HIS A 84 8.61 33.92 -3.52
CA HIS A 84 8.04 32.93 -4.42
C HIS A 84 6.61 32.51 -4.02
N TRP A 85 5.67 33.45 -4.07
CA TRP A 85 4.26 33.16 -3.83
C TRP A 85 3.54 32.75 -5.12
N SER A 86 2.63 31.79 -5.00
CA SER A 86 1.66 31.53 -6.07
C SER A 86 0.56 32.58 -5.99
N LYS A 87 0.51 33.48 -6.98
CA LYS A 87 -0.43 34.59 -7.00
C LYS A 87 -1.86 34.08 -7.17
N VAL A 88 -2.75 34.42 -6.24
CA VAL A 88 -4.18 34.16 -6.39
C VAL A 88 -4.74 35.14 -7.43
N THR A 89 -5.20 34.62 -8.57
CA THR A 89 -5.66 35.44 -9.71
C THR A 89 -7.12 35.87 -9.60
N ARG A 90 -7.89 35.24 -8.71
CA ARG A 90 -9.29 35.59 -8.43
C ARG A 90 -9.63 35.26 -6.97
N ALA A 91 -10.23 36.22 -6.27
CA ALA A 91 -10.73 35.97 -4.92
C ALA A 91 -11.86 34.93 -4.97
N LEU A 92 -11.72 33.84 -4.20
CA LEU A 92 -12.76 32.83 -4.03
C LEU A 92 -13.79 33.31 -3.00
N GLN A 93 -15.05 32.96 -3.20
CA GLN A 93 -16.13 33.36 -2.31
C GLN A 93 -15.97 32.73 -0.92
N GLY A 94 -15.99 33.56 0.13
CA GLY A 94 -15.66 33.20 1.52
C GLY A 94 -14.16 33.21 1.85
N SER A 95 -13.29 33.63 0.91
CA SER A 95 -11.85 33.75 1.18
C SER A 95 -11.47 35.10 1.79
N LEU A 96 -10.35 35.13 2.52
CA LEU A 96 -9.72 36.35 3.03
C LEU A 96 -9.53 37.43 1.95
N TRP A 97 -9.30 37.02 0.70
CA TRP A 97 -9.14 37.94 -0.43
C TRP A 97 -10.44 38.61 -0.85
N GLU A 98 -11.60 37.97 -0.69
CA GLU A 98 -12.93 38.56 -0.96
C GLU A 98 -13.31 39.56 0.14
N GLU A 99 -12.96 39.27 1.39
CA GLU A 99 -13.23 40.14 2.54
C GLU A 99 -12.42 41.46 2.46
N LEU A 100 -11.16 41.39 2.01
CA LEU A 100 -10.31 42.55 1.71
C LEU A 100 -10.86 43.42 0.57
N GLN A 101 -11.49 42.83 -0.44
CA GLN A 101 -12.13 43.57 -1.54
C GLN A 101 -13.46 44.21 -1.15
N ARG A 102 -14.17 43.64 -0.17
CA ARG A 102 -15.49 44.12 0.28
C ARG A 102 -15.40 45.31 1.23
N HIS A 103 -14.36 45.37 2.06
CA HIS A 103 -14.19 46.42 3.08
C HIS A 103 -13.36 47.63 2.63
N GLY A 104 -12.84 47.62 1.40
CA GLY A 104 -11.88 48.61 0.93
C GLY A 104 -10.54 48.48 1.66
N GLU A 105 -9.45 48.91 1.04
CA GLU A 105 -8.14 48.93 1.70
C GLU A 105 -8.26 49.69 3.03
N LEU A 106 -8.17 48.97 4.15
CA LEU A 106 -7.72 49.60 5.38
C LEU A 106 -6.38 50.24 5.03
N GLN A 107 -6.32 51.57 5.03
CA GLN A 107 -5.08 52.32 4.89
C GLN A 107 -4.19 52.01 6.09
N ILE A 108 -3.58 50.82 6.09
CA ILE A 108 -2.36 50.56 6.83
C ILE A 108 -1.28 51.14 5.93
N ALA A 109 -1.10 52.46 6.02
CA ALA A 109 0.14 53.08 5.60
C ALA A 109 1.23 52.42 6.45
N PRO A 110 2.18 51.66 5.89
CA PRO A 110 3.20 51.07 6.72
C PRO A 110 4.30 52.12 6.90
N GLU A 111 4.62 52.41 8.16
CA GLU A 111 5.94 52.89 8.56
C GLU A 111 6.97 51.79 8.24
N PHE A 112 7.30 51.59 6.97
CA PHE A 112 8.30 50.59 6.58
C PHE A 112 9.47 51.25 5.86
N ASP A 113 10.66 51.12 6.43
CA ASP A 113 11.90 51.58 5.81
C ASP A 113 12.33 50.58 4.73
N VAL A 114 12.05 50.92 3.49
CA VAL A 114 12.44 50.16 2.29
C VAL A 114 13.95 49.91 2.23
N SER A 115 14.75 50.82 2.79
CA SER A 115 16.21 50.77 2.76
C SER A 115 16.77 49.67 3.66
N GLU A 116 16.12 49.42 4.80
CA GLU A 116 16.49 48.31 5.69
C GLU A 116 16.20 46.95 5.04
N LEU A 117 15.05 46.86 4.36
CA LEU A 117 14.66 45.64 3.64
C LEU A 117 15.62 45.34 2.47
N GLU A 118 16.00 46.37 1.71
CA GLU A 118 17.02 46.26 0.65
C GLU A 118 18.37 45.78 1.19
N LYS A 119 18.77 46.23 2.39
CA LYS A 119 20.02 45.79 3.01
C LYS A 119 19.98 44.34 3.49
N LEU A 120 18.87 43.91 4.10
CA LEU A 120 18.73 42.57 4.67
C LEU A 120 18.45 41.49 3.61
N PHE A 121 17.76 41.84 2.53
CA PHE A 121 17.28 40.89 1.52
C PHE A 121 17.86 41.13 0.11
N SER A 122 18.96 41.88 -0.02
CA SER A 122 19.68 42.04 -1.29
C SER A 122 20.15 40.69 -1.85
N ALA A 123 20.02 40.51 -3.15
CA ALA A 123 20.50 39.36 -3.90
C ALA A 123 22.05 39.32 -4.00
N ASN A 124 22.73 40.43 -3.71
CA ASN A 124 24.18 40.56 -3.83
C ASN A 124 24.80 40.88 -2.47
N VAL A 125 25.43 39.89 -1.83
CA VAL A 125 26.24 40.07 -0.61
C VAL A 125 27.70 40.29 -1.01
N PRO A 126 28.32 41.44 -0.71
CA PRO A 126 29.77 41.61 -0.88
C PRO A 126 30.53 40.80 0.18
N LYS A 127 31.60 40.11 -0.22
CA LYS A 127 32.54 39.46 0.73
C LYS A 127 33.25 40.54 1.57
N PRO A 128 33.52 40.29 2.86
CA PRO A 128 34.20 41.25 3.72
C PRO A 128 35.65 41.46 3.23
N THR A 129 36.03 42.73 3.08
CA THR A 129 37.39 43.16 2.72
C THR A 129 38.20 43.44 3.98
N ASP A 130 39.24 42.65 4.24
CA ASP A 130 40.29 43.06 5.15
C ASP A 130 41.21 44.07 4.45
N SER A 131 41.33 45.23 5.08
CA SER A 131 42.16 46.35 4.69
C SER A 131 43.58 46.21 5.22
N SER A 132 44.59 46.14 4.34
CA SER A 132 45.89 46.81 4.56
C SER A 132 46.80 46.81 3.31
N GLY A 133 47.19 48.02 2.86
CA GLY A 133 48.58 48.29 2.51
C GLY A 133 49.08 48.28 1.05
N LYS A 134 48.82 49.39 0.34
CA LYS A 134 49.72 50.09 -0.63
C LYS A 134 50.14 49.46 -1.99
N PRO A 135 50.53 50.30 -2.98
CA PRO A 135 50.21 50.09 -4.39
C PRO A 135 51.44 49.89 -5.29
N GLY A 136 51.20 49.32 -6.47
CA GLY A 136 52.02 49.54 -7.66
C GLY A 136 52.40 48.26 -8.42
N GLY A 137 51.97 48.15 -9.68
CA GLY A 137 52.64 47.23 -10.62
C GLY A 137 51.75 46.35 -11.52
N ARG A 138 50.96 46.98 -12.39
CA ARG A 138 50.81 46.61 -13.82
C ARG A 138 50.24 45.21 -14.19
N ARG A 139 48.98 45.27 -14.67
CA ARG A 139 48.36 44.50 -15.78
C ARG A 139 48.30 42.96 -15.67
N LYS A 140 47.08 42.43 -15.50
CA LYS A 140 46.59 41.37 -16.40
C LYS A 140 45.07 41.44 -16.60
N SER A 141 44.72 41.09 -17.83
CA SER A 141 43.47 41.18 -18.57
C SER A 141 42.24 40.52 -17.94
N THR A 142 41.10 41.18 -18.19
CA THR A 142 39.78 40.62 -18.51
C THR A 142 39.71 39.09 -18.64
N GLY A 143 39.05 38.45 -17.68
CA GLY A 143 38.53 37.08 -17.81
C GLY A 143 37.15 37.04 -17.16
N SER A 144 36.11 37.29 -17.94
CA SER A 144 34.74 36.99 -17.55
C SER A 144 34.60 35.48 -17.36
N LYS A 145 34.32 35.02 -16.14
CA LYS A 145 33.80 33.66 -15.91
C LYS A 145 32.54 33.49 -16.78
N PRO A 146 32.38 32.40 -17.53
CA PRO A 146 31.15 32.18 -18.27
C PRO A 146 30.01 31.98 -17.27
N GLU A 147 28.99 32.84 -17.40
CA GLU A 147 27.74 32.81 -16.65
C GLU A 147 26.95 31.56 -17.08
N LYS A 148 26.83 30.55 -16.20
CA LYS A 148 26.04 29.35 -16.47
C LYS A 148 24.56 29.71 -16.40
N VAL A 149 23.84 29.57 -17.52
CA VAL A 149 22.40 29.74 -17.58
C VAL A 149 21.71 28.52 -16.96
N HIS A 150 20.98 28.71 -15.87
CA HIS A 150 20.15 27.67 -15.27
C HIS A 150 18.73 27.78 -15.81
N LEU A 151 18.40 26.89 -16.74
CA LEU A 151 17.09 26.77 -17.38
C LEU A 151 16.03 26.09 -16.48
N VAL A 152 16.43 25.79 -15.24
CA VAL A 152 15.89 24.79 -14.32
C VAL A 152 15.86 25.37 -12.92
N ASP A 153 14.91 24.96 -12.09
CA ASP A 153 14.97 25.27 -10.66
C ASP A 153 16.33 24.85 -10.05
N LEU A 154 16.95 25.80 -9.33
CA LEU A 154 18.30 25.67 -8.77
C LEU A 154 18.41 24.46 -7.82
N ARG A 155 17.29 24.01 -7.22
CA ARG A 155 17.25 22.83 -6.37
C ARG A 155 17.35 21.54 -7.21
N ARG A 156 16.62 21.36 -8.34
CA ARG A 156 16.88 20.16 -9.19
C ARG A 156 18.24 20.21 -9.83
N ALA A 157 18.67 21.36 -10.33
CA ALA A 157 19.93 21.45 -11.05
C ALA A 157 21.11 21.01 -10.17
N ASN A 158 21.13 21.50 -8.92
CA ASN A 158 22.10 21.05 -7.92
C ASN A 158 21.89 19.58 -7.53
N ASN A 159 20.64 19.11 -7.38
CA ASN A 159 20.37 17.69 -7.06
C ASN A 159 20.83 16.74 -8.18
N THR A 160 20.64 17.12 -9.45
CA THR A 160 21.02 16.36 -10.64
C THR A 160 22.54 16.37 -10.80
N GLU A 161 23.23 17.50 -10.58
CA GLU A 161 24.70 17.59 -10.62
C GLU A 161 25.35 16.79 -9.46
N ILE A 162 24.78 16.87 -8.26
CA ILE A 162 25.18 16.05 -7.12
C ILE A 162 24.92 14.56 -7.38
N MET A 163 23.91 14.18 -8.16
CA MET A 163 23.67 12.77 -8.46
C MET A 163 24.50 12.27 -9.65
N LEU A 164 24.73 13.07 -10.69
CA LEU A 164 25.61 12.73 -11.81
C LEU A 164 27.06 12.52 -11.35
N THR A 165 27.50 13.23 -10.31
CA THR A 165 28.79 12.99 -9.66
C THR A 165 28.85 11.68 -8.87
N LYS A 166 27.70 11.13 -8.46
CA LYS A 166 27.61 9.80 -7.83
C LYS A 166 27.60 8.64 -8.85
N VAL A 167 27.07 8.88 -10.05
CA VAL A 167 27.03 7.87 -11.13
C VAL A 167 28.42 7.61 -11.75
N LYS A 168 29.41 8.50 -11.56
CA LYS A 168 30.82 8.34 -11.96
C LYS A 168 31.03 7.81 -13.39
N MET A 169 30.15 8.18 -14.33
CA MET A 169 30.18 7.72 -15.72
C MET A 169 30.06 8.91 -16.68
N PRO A 170 30.88 8.98 -17.75
CA PRO A 170 30.73 9.99 -18.80
C PRO A 170 29.38 9.89 -19.50
N LEU A 171 28.75 11.03 -19.81
CA LEU A 171 27.43 11.09 -20.46
C LEU A 171 27.36 10.34 -21.81
N PRO A 172 28.37 10.37 -22.69
CA PRO A 172 28.34 9.57 -23.93
C PRO A 172 28.31 8.07 -23.66
N ASP A 173 29.06 7.61 -22.67
CA ASP A 173 29.12 6.20 -22.27
C ASP A 173 27.80 5.77 -21.60
N MET A 174 27.20 6.67 -20.82
CA MET A 174 25.87 6.49 -20.23
C MET A 174 24.77 6.42 -21.30
N MET A 175 24.82 7.30 -22.31
CA MET A 175 23.88 7.27 -23.43
C MET A 175 24.04 5.99 -24.26
N ALA A 176 25.28 5.56 -24.51
CA ALA A 176 25.56 4.31 -25.20
C ALA A 176 25.06 3.10 -24.40
N ALA A 177 25.28 3.06 -23.08
CA ALA A 177 24.80 2.00 -22.21
C ALA A 177 23.26 1.93 -22.14
N VAL A 178 22.57 3.08 -22.07
CA VAL A 178 21.10 3.15 -22.10
C VAL A 178 20.55 2.68 -23.46
N LEU A 179 21.13 3.16 -24.58
CA LEU A 179 20.70 2.76 -25.92
C LEU A 179 21.00 1.30 -26.23
N ALA A 180 22.06 0.74 -25.63
CA ALA A 180 22.40 -0.67 -25.76
C ALA A 180 21.58 -1.58 -24.82
N LEU A 181 20.90 -1.01 -23.82
CA LEU A 181 20.29 -1.74 -22.69
C LEU A 181 21.31 -2.66 -21.98
N ASP A 182 22.50 -2.12 -21.70
CA ASP A 182 23.63 -2.86 -21.12
C ASP A 182 23.52 -2.95 -19.59
N ASP A 183 23.09 -4.12 -19.11
CA ASP A 183 22.90 -4.46 -17.70
C ASP A 183 24.20 -4.70 -16.92
N SER A 184 25.35 -4.76 -17.61
CA SER A 184 26.67 -4.85 -17.00
C SER A 184 27.27 -3.47 -16.67
N VAL A 185 26.75 -2.42 -17.33
CA VAL A 185 27.22 -1.04 -17.20
C VAL A 185 26.26 -0.19 -16.39
N LEU A 186 24.95 -0.42 -16.52
CA LEU A 186 23.90 0.27 -15.76
C LEU A 186 23.05 -0.73 -14.98
N ASP A 187 23.27 -0.79 -13.67
CA ASP A 187 22.44 -1.62 -12.79
C ASP A 187 21.05 -0.98 -12.54
N VAL A 188 20.18 -1.73 -11.89
CA VAL A 188 18.80 -1.30 -11.58
C VAL A 188 18.79 0.01 -10.81
N ASP A 189 19.65 0.16 -9.80
CA ASP A 189 19.68 1.35 -8.95
C ASP A 189 20.13 2.56 -9.77
N GLN A 190 21.11 2.39 -10.65
CA GLN A 190 21.58 3.41 -11.59
C GLN A 190 20.49 3.76 -12.61
N VAL A 191 19.80 2.80 -13.22
CA VAL A 191 18.69 3.04 -14.15
C VAL A 191 17.53 3.75 -13.45
N GLU A 192 17.14 3.35 -12.25
CA GLU A 192 16.10 4.04 -11.49
C GLU A 192 16.50 5.45 -11.06
N ASN A 193 17.78 5.63 -10.70
CA ASN A 193 18.32 6.96 -10.48
C ASN A 193 18.21 7.77 -11.77
N LEU A 194 18.61 7.24 -12.93
CA LEU A 194 18.45 7.89 -14.22
C LEU A 194 16.99 8.24 -14.54
N ILE A 195 16.04 7.35 -14.24
CA ILE A 195 14.59 7.59 -14.42
C ILE A 195 14.09 8.74 -13.53
N LYS A 196 14.59 8.89 -12.30
CA LYS A 196 14.23 10.02 -11.41
C LYS A 196 14.69 11.37 -11.99
N PHE A 197 15.71 11.36 -12.86
CA PHE A 197 16.21 12.53 -13.57
C PHE A 197 15.73 12.62 -15.01
N CYS A 198 15.00 11.59 -15.50
CA CYS A 198 14.36 11.65 -16.80
C CYS A 198 13.35 12.81 -16.78
N PRO A 199 13.43 13.71 -17.76
CA PRO A 199 12.43 14.74 -18.00
C PRO A 199 10.98 14.21 -17.92
N THR A 200 10.05 14.85 -17.19
CA THR A 200 8.60 14.59 -17.44
C THR A 200 8.19 15.06 -18.84
N LYS A 201 6.95 14.77 -19.29
CA LYS A 201 6.48 15.14 -20.64
C LYS A 201 6.31 16.65 -20.82
N GLU A 202 5.85 17.38 -19.80
CA GLU A 202 5.83 18.86 -19.78
C GLU A 202 7.24 19.45 -19.64
N GLU A 203 8.10 18.71 -18.96
CA GLU A 203 9.48 19.02 -18.71
C GLU A 203 10.34 18.82 -19.96
N MET A 204 10.13 17.79 -20.81
CA MET A 204 10.71 17.54 -22.15
C MET A 204 10.44 18.71 -23.12
N GLU A 205 9.25 19.31 -23.01
CA GLU A 205 8.84 20.52 -23.73
C GLU A 205 9.49 21.78 -23.15
N LEU A 206 9.49 21.91 -21.83
CA LEU A 206 10.26 22.96 -21.17
C LEU A 206 11.74 22.78 -21.53
N LEU A 207 12.25 21.55 -21.70
CA LEU A 207 13.61 21.02 -21.90
C LEU A 207 14.34 21.20 -23.21
N LYS A 208 13.82 22.14 -23.99
CA LYS A 208 14.70 23.22 -24.44
C LYS A 208 15.21 24.12 -23.27
N ALA A 209 14.87 23.77 -22.02
CA ALA A 209 15.12 24.37 -20.71
C ALA A 209 14.75 23.38 -19.54
N TYR A 210 15.75 22.82 -18.84
CA TYR A 210 15.67 21.66 -17.89
C TYR A 210 14.82 21.86 -16.59
N THR A 211 14.73 20.82 -15.75
CA THR A 211 13.60 20.34 -14.92
C THR A 211 13.88 20.13 -13.41
N GLY A 212 12.86 20.16 -12.47
CA GLY A 212 12.26 19.27 -11.35
C GLY A 212 12.72 18.81 -9.87
N ASP A 213 12.23 17.62 -9.39
CA ASP A 213 12.40 16.64 -8.20
C ASP A 213 11.64 16.63 -6.82
N LYS A 214 11.05 15.44 -6.40
CA LYS A 214 11.62 14.35 -5.48
C LYS A 214 10.66 13.19 -4.94
N GLU A 215 11.19 11.93 -4.89
CA GLU A 215 10.98 10.65 -4.07
C GLU A 215 9.69 9.76 -4.17
N ILE A 216 9.64 8.39 -4.08
CA ILE A 216 10.33 7.31 -3.28
C ILE A 216 10.25 5.87 -3.95
N LEU A 217 11.30 5.04 -3.79
CA LEU A 217 11.49 3.54 -3.80
C LEU A 217 11.41 2.65 -5.08
N GLY A 218 12.33 1.67 -5.17
CA GLY A 218 12.69 0.85 -6.34
C GLY A 218 12.43 -0.66 -6.29
N LYS A 219 12.37 -1.33 -7.47
CA LYS A 219 11.52 -2.51 -7.77
C LYS A 219 12.12 -3.65 -8.64
N CYS A 220 13.33 -4.17 -8.41
CA CYS A 220 13.83 -5.33 -9.21
C CYS A 220 13.79 -6.71 -8.53
N GLU A 221 13.45 -6.80 -7.24
CA GLU A 221 13.18 -8.08 -6.56
C GLU A 221 11.68 -8.45 -6.62
N GLN A 222 10.86 -7.63 -7.28
CA GLN A 222 9.41 -7.71 -7.14
C GLN A 222 8.78 -8.88 -7.86
N VAL A 223 9.23 -9.26 -9.06
CA VAL A 223 8.59 -10.38 -9.77
C VAL A 223 8.87 -11.71 -9.08
N THR A 224 10.11 -11.91 -8.59
CA THR A 224 10.51 -13.11 -7.85
C THR A 224 9.87 -13.16 -6.46
N GLU A 225 9.87 -12.07 -5.70
CA GLU A 225 9.18 -11.99 -4.40
C GLU A 225 7.66 -12.05 -4.54
N PHE A 226 7.08 -11.50 -5.61
CA PHE A 226 5.65 -11.61 -5.92
C PHE A 226 5.28 -13.06 -6.23
N ARG A 227 6.04 -13.74 -7.10
CA ARG A 227 5.83 -15.17 -7.41
C ARG A 227 5.97 -16.03 -6.15
N LYS A 228 6.94 -15.75 -5.29
CA LYS A 228 7.12 -16.43 -3.99
C LYS A 228 5.94 -16.17 -3.05
N SER A 229 5.42 -14.95 -3.02
CA SER A 229 4.23 -14.59 -2.24
C SER A 229 2.99 -15.35 -2.73
N LEU A 230 2.77 -15.42 -4.05
CA LEU A 230 1.71 -16.24 -4.64
C LEU A 230 1.86 -17.71 -4.26
N ASN A 231 3.06 -18.29 -4.43
CA ASN A 231 3.32 -19.68 -4.07
C ASN A 231 3.11 -19.96 -2.58
N THR A 232 3.43 -19.02 -1.70
CA THR A 232 3.21 -19.14 -0.25
C THR A 232 1.72 -19.23 0.07
N VAL A 233 0.89 -18.32 -0.48
CA VAL A 233 -0.56 -18.35 -0.31
C VAL A 233 -1.16 -19.64 -0.88
N ASN A 234 -0.73 -20.03 -2.07
CA ASN A 234 -1.21 -21.25 -2.73
C ASN A 234 -0.89 -22.50 -1.91
N SER A 235 0.35 -22.60 -1.42
CA SER A 235 0.81 -23.73 -0.61
C SER A 235 0.03 -23.80 0.71
N ALA A 236 -0.17 -22.67 1.41
CA ALA A 236 -0.96 -22.64 2.63
C ALA A 236 -2.42 -23.10 2.40
N CYS A 237 -3.04 -22.70 1.30
CA CYS A 237 -4.40 -23.12 0.94
C CYS A 237 -4.50 -24.62 0.67
N GLU A 238 -3.49 -25.19 0.01
CA GLU A 238 -3.41 -26.63 -0.30
C GLU A 238 -3.10 -27.46 0.95
N GLU A 239 -2.09 -27.06 1.74
CA GLU A 239 -1.68 -27.68 2.99
C GLU A 239 -2.88 -27.82 3.95
N VAL A 240 -3.64 -26.74 4.16
CA VAL A 240 -4.82 -26.75 5.04
C VAL A 240 -5.92 -27.66 4.53
N ARG A 241 -6.27 -27.59 3.23
CA ARG A 241 -7.35 -28.42 2.65
C ARG A 241 -6.99 -29.90 2.57
N LYS A 242 -5.70 -30.22 2.42
CA LYS A 242 -5.20 -31.60 2.30
C LYS A 242 -4.80 -32.22 3.64
N SER A 243 -4.59 -31.43 4.69
CA SER A 243 -4.20 -31.96 6.01
C SER A 243 -5.26 -32.89 6.60
N TYR A 244 -4.95 -34.19 6.63
CA TYR A 244 -5.80 -35.19 7.28
C TYR A 244 -5.80 -35.00 8.80
N LYS A 245 -4.66 -34.60 9.39
CA LYS A 245 -4.52 -34.39 10.83
C LYS A 245 -5.43 -33.25 11.30
N LEU A 246 -5.45 -32.13 10.56
CA LEU A 246 -6.35 -31.01 10.87
C LEU A 246 -7.81 -31.45 10.79
N LYS A 247 -8.20 -32.20 9.74
CA LYS A 247 -9.57 -32.74 9.61
C LYS A 247 -9.97 -33.61 10.78
N ASP A 248 -9.08 -34.50 11.24
CA ASP A 248 -9.39 -35.38 12.37
C ASP A 248 -9.46 -34.59 13.69
N ILE A 249 -8.59 -33.60 13.90
CA ILE A 249 -8.69 -32.69 15.05
C ILE A 249 -10.04 -31.96 15.05
N MET A 250 -10.47 -31.41 13.92
CA MET A 250 -11.77 -30.74 13.78
C MET A 250 -12.93 -31.71 14.11
N LYS A 251 -12.84 -32.97 13.67
CA LYS A 251 -13.81 -34.01 14.00
C LYS A 251 -13.85 -34.32 15.50
N LYS A 252 -12.69 -34.39 16.17
CA LYS A 252 -12.62 -34.58 17.63
C LYS A 252 -13.22 -33.38 18.38
N ILE A 253 -12.96 -32.17 17.92
CA ILE A 253 -13.55 -30.94 18.48
C ILE A 253 -15.07 -30.97 18.34
N LEU A 254 -15.60 -31.34 17.16
CA LEU A 254 -17.03 -31.46 16.93
C LEU A 254 -17.66 -32.50 17.88
N PHE A 255 -17.03 -33.66 18.01
CA PHE A 255 -17.49 -34.71 18.91
C PHE A 255 -17.52 -34.26 20.37
N LEU A 256 -16.47 -33.59 20.85
CA LEU A 256 -16.41 -33.03 22.20
C LEU A 256 -17.48 -31.97 22.40
N GLY A 257 -17.65 -31.04 21.47
CA GLY A 257 -18.67 -30.00 21.52
C GLY A 257 -20.09 -30.58 21.58
N ASN A 258 -20.39 -31.59 20.76
CA ASN A 258 -21.70 -32.25 20.77
C ASN A 258 -21.97 -33.02 22.07
N THR A 259 -20.94 -33.66 22.63
CA THR A 259 -21.04 -34.37 23.90
C THR A 259 -21.29 -33.41 25.06
N LEU A 260 -20.53 -32.30 25.12
CA LEU A 260 -20.69 -31.29 26.17
C LEU A 260 -22.05 -30.58 26.11
N ASN A 261 -22.60 -30.39 24.91
CA ASN A 261 -23.86 -29.68 24.70
C ASN A 261 -25.07 -30.64 24.56
N GLN A 262 -24.92 -31.92 24.91
CA GLN A 262 -25.98 -32.90 24.80
C GLN A 262 -27.23 -32.46 25.59
N GLY A 263 -28.41 -32.58 24.98
CA GLY A 263 -29.68 -32.16 25.58
C GLY A 263 -29.96 -30.66 25.51
N THR A 264 -29.06 -29.85 24.92
CA THR A 264 -29.31 -28.43 24.62
C THR A 264 -29.59 -28.22 23.13
N ALA A 265 -30.13 -27.06 22.76
CA ALA A 265 -30.28 -26.66 21.36
C ALA A 265 -28.93 -26.51 20.60
N ARG A 266 -27.80 -26.55 21.33
CA ARG A 266 -26.44 -26.51 20.76
C ARG A 266 -25.81 -27.90 20.60
N GLY A 267 -26.50 -28.96 20.99
CA GLY A 267 -26.09 -30.35 20.74
C GLY A 267 -26.36 -30.78 19.30
N SER A 268 -25.78 -31.92 18.90
CA SER A 268 -26.01 -32.55 17.58
C SER A 268 -25.65 -31.69 16.36
N ALA A 269 -24.68 -30.78 16.50
CA ALA A 269 -24.16 -30.00 15.39
C ALA A 269 -23.46 -30.90 14.35
N VAL A 270 -23.62 -30.57 13.07
CA VAL A 270 -22.92 -31.23 11.95
C VAL A 270 -21.59 -30.55 11.62
N GLY A 271 -21.37 -29.34 12.13
CA GLY A 271 -20.17 -28.53 11.94
C GLY A 271 -20.22 -27.30 12.84
N PHE A 272 -19.14 -26.51 12.85
CA PHE A 272 -19.05 -25.28 13.62
C PHE A 272 -18.26 -24.22 12.83
N LYS A 273 -18.53 -22.94 13.13
CA LYS A 273 -17.80 -21.82 12.50
C LYS A 273 -16.34 -21.81 12.92
N LEU A 274 -15.46 -21.37 12.02
CA LEU A 274 -14.01 -21.42 12.22
C LEU A 274 -13.56 -20.71 13.51
N ASP A 275 -14.12 -19.54 13.81
CA ASP A 275 -13.80 -18.77 15.03
C ASP A 275 -14.12 -19.51 16.34
N SER A 276 -14.95 -20.55 16.30
CA SER A 276 -15.26 -21.37 17.47
C SER A 276 -14.03 -22.10 18.01
N LEU A 277 -13.01 -22.32 17.17
CA LEU A 277 -11.73 -22.91 17.57
C LEU A 277 -11.03 -22.10 18.66
N LEU A 278 -11.12 -20.77 18.57
CA LEU A 278 -10.49 -19.87 19.54
C LEU A 278 -11.18 -19.91 20.90
N LYS A 279 -12.45 -20.33 20.94
CA LYS A 279 -13.27 -20.39 22.17
C LYS A 279 -13.02 -21.64 23.00
N LEU A 280 -12.22 -22.59 22.52
CA LEU A 280 -11.85 -23.79 23.27
C LEU A 280 -11.02 -23.46 24.53
N THR A 281 -10.41 -22.28 24.59
CA THR A 281 -9.72 -21.78 25.79
C THR A 281 -10.66 -21.19 26.83
N ASP A 282 -11.88 -20.81 26.44
CA ASP A 282 -12.83 -20.12 27.32
C ASP A 282 -13.60 -21.12 28.19
N THR A 283 -13.85 -22.31 27.67
CA THR A 283 -14.50 -23.40 28.41
C THR A 283 -13.50 -24.02 29.39
N ARG A 284 -13.77 -23.90 30.69
CA ARG A 284 -12.91 -24.40 31.77
C ARG A 284 -13.57 -25.55 32.53
N ALA A 285 -12.75 -26.48 33.01
CA ALA A 285 -13.15 -27.47 33.98
C ALA A 285 -13.52 -26.80 35.32
N SER A 286 -14.32 -27.48 36.15
CA SER A 286 -14.79 -26.97 37.45
C SER A 286 -13.67 -26.55 38.41
N ASN A 287 -12.47 -27.11 38.23
CA ASN A 287 -11.29 -26.76 39.01
C ASN A 287 -10.53 -25.52 38.49
N ASN A 288 -11.02 -24.86 37.44
CA ASN A 288 -10.42 -23.70 36.74
C ASN A 288 -8.99 -23.86 36.21
N LYS A 289 -8.34 -25.00 36.47
CA LYS A 289 -6.95 -25.29 36.08
C LYS A 289 -6.81 -25.79 34.64
N MET A 290 -7.87 -26.37 34.08
CA MET A 290 -7.83 -26.98 32.74
C MET A 290 -8.89 -26.37 31.83
N THR A 291 -8.52 -26.02 30.59
CA THR A 291 -9.48 -25.60 29.55
C THR A 291 -9.87 -26.79 28.66
N LEU A 292 -10.91 -26.63 27.84
CA LEU A 292 -11.29 -27.65 26.85
C LEU A 292 -10.16 -27.90 25.84
N MET A 293 -9.37 -26.88 25.49
CA MET A 293 -8.16 -27.03 24.67
C MET A 293 -7.14 -27.97 25.34
N HIS A 294 -6.85 -27.76 26.63
CA HIS A 294 -5.95 -28.66 27.38
C HIS A 294 -6.47 -30.09 27.41
N TYR A 295 -7.78 -30.25 27.65
CA TYR A 295 -8.40 -31.57 27.65
C TYR A 295 -8.27 -32.26 26.29
N LEU A 296 -8.56 -31.55 25.20
CA LEU A 296 -8.37 -32.05 23.83
C LEU A 296 -6.93 -32.52 23.62
N CYS A 297 -5.93 -31.69 23.94
CA CYS A 297 -4.52 -32.05 23.79
C CYS A 297 -4.14 -33.30 24.61
N LYS A 298 -4.70 -33.45 25.82
CA LYS A 298 -4.46 -34.63 26.67
C LYS A 298 -5.07 -35.90 26.05
N VAL A 299 -6.33 -35.83 25.62
CA VAL A 299 -7.01 -36.96 24.95
C VAL A 299 -6.30 -37.36 23.67
N LEU A 300 -5.81 -36.37 22.90
CA LEU A 300 -5.02 -36.63 21.69
C LEU A 300 -3.68 -37.28 22.02
N ALA A 301 -2.97 -36.86 23.07
CA ALA A 301 -1.73 -37.49 23.49
C ALA A 301 -1.92 -38.96 23.87
N GLU A 302 -3.03 -39.30 24.54
CA GLU A 302 -3.33 -40.65 24.99
C GLU A 302 -3.82 -41.57 23.85
N ARG A 303 -4.62 -41.06 22.91
CA ARG A 303 -5.32 -41.89 21.91
C ARG A 303 -4.77 -41.77 20.49
N SER A 304 -4.18 -40.63 20.14
CA SER A 304 -3.79 -40.30 18.76
C SER A 304 -2.61 -39.32 18.74
N PRO A 305 -1.45 -39.67 19.33
CA PRO A 305 -0.34 -38.74 19.54
C PRO A 305 0.21 -38.15 18.23
N GLY A 306 0.11 -38.88 17.12
CA GLY A 306 0.51 -38.39 15.78
C GLY A 306 -0.33 -37.22 15.24
N LEU A 307 -1.40 -36.81 15.93
CA LEU A 307 -2.17 -35.60 15.59
C LEU A 307 -1.61 -34.34 16.27
N LEU A 308 -0.81 -34.47 17.33
CA LEU A 308 -0.30 -33.33 18.09
C LEU A 308 0.65 -32.44 17.28
N ASP A 309 1.30 -33.00 16.28
CA ASP A 309 2.26 -32.30 15.42
C ASP A 309 1.67 -31.85 14.08
N PHE A 310 0.34 -31.78 13.94
CA PHE A 310 -0.32 -31.34 12.71
C PHE A 310 0.13 -29.97 12.18
N HIS A 311 0.59 -29.10 13.08
CA HIS A 311 1.11 -27.79 12.73
C HIS A 311 2.40 -27.87 11.88
N LYS A 312 3.13 -29.00 11.92
CA LYS A 312 4.30 -29.23 11.05
C LYS A 312 3.91 -29.47 9.59
N ASP A 313 2.67 -29.86 9.33
CA ASP A 313 2.16 -30.07 7.97
C ASP A 313 1.70 -28.73 7.33
N LEU A 314 1.71 -27.63 8.09
CA LEU A 314 1.17 -26.32 7.72
C LEU A 314 2.27 -25.23 7.71
N VAL A 315 3.39 -25.52 7.04
CA VAL A 315 4.60 -24.69 7.05
C VAL A 315 4.40 -23.32 6.40
N SER A 316 3.54 -23.24 5.38
CA SER A 316 3.32 -22.01 4.62
C SER A 316 2.31 -21.08 5.28
N LEU A 317 1.59 -21.57 6.30
CA LEU A 317 0.47 -20.85 6.92
C LEU A 317 0.92 -19.52 7.54
N GLU A 318 2.00 -19.51 8.32
CA GLU A 318 2.49 -18.29 8.96
C GLU A 318 2.97 -17.24 7.94
N GLY A 319 3.62 -17.68 6.86
CA GLY A 319 3.99 -16.80 5.75
C GLY A 319 2.75 -16.19 5.08
N ALA A 320 1.74 -17.01 4.79
CA ALA A 320 0.51 -16.58 4.14
C ALA A 320 -0.26 -15.52 4.94
N THR A 321 -0.27 -15.59 6.28
CA THR A 321 -0.93 -14.57 7.12
C THR A 321 -0.35 -13.16 7.01
N LYS A 322 0.87 -13.02 6.48
CA LYS A 322 1.56 -11.73 6.30
C LYS A 322 1.31 -11.12 4.93
N ILE A 323 0.72 -11.87 4.01
CA ILE A 323 0.52 -11.47 2.61
C ILE A 323 -0.92 -10.99 2.45
N GLN A 324 -1.10 -9.81 1.86
CA GLN A 324 -2.42 -9.24 1.58
C GLN A 324 -2.78 -9.45 0.11
N LEU A 325 -3.93 -10.06 -0.17
CA LEU A 325 -4.43 -10.29 -1.53
C LEU A 325 -4.61 -8.97 -2.30
N LYS A 326 -4.94 -7.89 -1.60
CA LYS A 326 -5.03 -6.54 -2.19
C LYS A 326 -3.67 -6.05 -2.72
N SER A 327 -2.61 -6.18 -1.92
CA SER A 327 -1.25 -5.81 -2.36
C SER A 327 -0.82 -6.66 -3.55
N LEU A 328 -1.16 -7.95 -3.54
CA LEU A 328 -0.88 -8.83 -4.68
C LEU A 328 -1.60 -8.37 -5.96
N ALA A 329 -2.85 -7.90 -5.85
CA ALA A 329 -3.58 -7.36 -6.99
C ALA A 329 -2.93 -6.07 -7.55
N GLU A 330 -2.49 -5.17 -6.67
CA GLU A 330 -1.78 -3.94 -7.03
C GLU A 330 -0.45 -4.24 -7.73
N GLU A 331 0.32 -5.22 -7.23
CA GLU A 331 1.58 -5.66 -7.84
C GLU A 331 1.37 -6.31 -9.21
N MET A 332 0.39 -7.23 -9.34
CA MET A 332 0.04 -7.85 -10.63
C MET A 332 -0.35 -6.79 -11.66
N GLN A 333 -1.13 -5.78 -11.26
CA GLN A 333 -1.51 -4.68 -12.13
C GLN A 333 -0.30 -3.84 -12.54
N ALA A 334 0.62 -3.57 -11.61
CA ALA A 334 1.84 -2.82 -11.89
C ALA A 334 2.74 -3.55 -12.90
N ILE A 335 2.94 -4.86 -12.72
CA ILE A 335 3.72 -5.72 -13.64
C ILE A 335 3.09 -5.72 -15.04
N THR A 336 1.78 -5.96 -15.13
CA THR A 336 1.06 -6.01 -16.41
C THR A 336 1.12 -4.68 -17.14
N LYS A 337 0.89 -3.56 -16.43
CA LYS A 337 1.00 -2.21 -17.01
C LYS A 337 2.44 -1.85 -17.37
N GLY A 338 3.42 -2.32 -16.60
CA GLY A 338 4.84 -2.13 -16.90
C GLY A 338 5.23 -2.76 -18.23
N LEU A 339 4.87 -4.03 -18.44
CA LEU A 339 5.10 -4.71 -19.72
C LEU A 339 4.41 -4.01 -20.88
N GLU A 340 3.17 -3.56 -20.71
CA GLU A 340 2.43 -2.83 -21.74
C GLU A 340 3.12 -1.51 -22.13
N LYS A 341 3.66 -0.77 -21.15
CA LYS A 341 4.45 0.44 -21.43
C LYS A 341 5.72 0.12 -22.21
N VAL A 342 6.42 -0.96 -21.85
CA VAL A 342 7.63 -1.39 -22.56
C VAL A 342 7.33 -1.75 -24.02
N LYS A 343 6.19 -2.40 -24.27
CA LYS A 343 5.73 -2.68 -25.65
C LYS A 343 5.40 -1.41 -26.43
N GLN A 344 4.77 -0.44 -25.79
CA GLN A 344 4.48 0.86 -26.41
C GLN A 344 5.76 1.62 -26.76
N GLU A 345 6.76 1.56 -25.87
CA GLU A 345 8.08 2.17 -26.12
C GLU A 345 8.80 1.50 -27.30
N LEU A 346 8.72 0.17 -27.41
CA LEU A 346 9.24 -0.54 -28.58
C LEU A 346 8.57 -0.03 -29.86
N ALA A 347 7.24 0.06 -29.88
CA ALA A 347 6.50 0.53 -31.07
C ALA A 347 6.81 2.00 -31.42
N GLY A 348 7.06 2.85 -30.41
CA GLY A 348 7.47 4.23 -30.61
C GLY A 348 8.87 4.34 -31.22
N SER A 349 9.83 3.60 -30.64
CA SER A 349 11.25 3.68 -31.00
C SER A 349 11.61 3.08 -32.36
N GLU A 350 10.75 2.24 -32.95
CA GLU A 350 10.94 1.73 -34.32
C GLU A 350 11.01 2.85 -35.39
N ASN A 351 10.51 4.05 -35.09
CA ASN A 351 10.52 5.20 -36.00
C ASN A 351 11.70 6.16 -35.79
N ASP A 352 12.58 5.90 -34.81
CA ASP A 352 13.67 6.82 -34.42
C ASP A 352 14.93 6.71 -35.31
N GLY A 353 14.92 5.82 -36.31
CA GLY A 353 16.02 5.64 -37.25
C GLY A 353 17.17 4.77 -36.69
N PRO A 354 18.38 4.83 -37.29
CA PRO A 354 19.47 3.89 -36.97
C PRO A 354 19.97 3.94 -35.51
N VAL A 355 19.70 5.03 -34.79
CA VAL A 355 20.14 5.22 -33.40
C VAL A 355 19.40 4.30 -32.43
N SER A 356 18.17 3.87 -32.76
CA SER A 356 17.35 2.98 -31.91
C SER A 356 17.46 1.51 -32.31
N GLU A 357 18.26 1.14 -33.31
CA GLU A 357 18.31 -0.23 -33.85
C GLU A 357 18.73 -1.26 -32.79
N VAL A 358 19.78 -0.94 -32.02
CA VAL A 358 20.26 -1.79 -30.91
C VAL A 358 19.23 -1.86 -29.79
N PHE A 359 18.65 -0.72 -29.42
CA PHE A 359 17.58 -0.62 -28.41
C PHE A 359 16.38 -1.50 -28.79
N CYS A 360 15.86 -1.34 -30.01
CA CYS A 360 14.73 -2.11 -30.52
C CYS A 360 15.03 -3.61 -30.54
N LYS A 361 16.24 -4.00 -30.97
CA LYS A 361 16.64 -5.41 -31.03
C LYS A 361 16.72 -6.03 -29.63
N THR A 362 17.36 -5.36 -28.67
CA THR A 362 17.48 -5.86 -27.30
C THR A 362 16.12 -5.88 -26.61
N LEU A 363 15.31 -4.83 -26.78
CA LEU A 363 13.98 -4.73 -26.18
C LEU A 363 13.01 -5.78 -26.74
N LYS A 364 13.08 -6.10 -28.05
CA LYS A 364 12.34 -7.23 -28.65
C LYS A 364 12.69 -8.56 -27.97
N GLY A 365 13.98 -8.82 -27.75
CA GLY A 365 14.45 -10.01 -27.03
C GLY A 365 13.90 -10.09 -25.61
N PHE A 366 13.94 -8.98 -24.87
CA PHE A 366 13.37 -8.88 -23.53
C PHE A 366 11.85 -9.10 -23.52
N ILE A 367 11.10 -8.42 -24.40
CA ILE A 367 9.63 -8.51 -24.46
C ILE A 367 9.18 -9.95 -24.70
N MET A 368 9.83 -10.70 -25.61
CA MET A 368 9.47 -12.10 -25.86
C MET A 368 9.53 -12.95 -24.58
N VAL A 369 10.59 -12.79 -23.77
CA VAL A 369 10.75 -13.53 -22.51
C VAL A 369 9.76 -13.02 -21.47
N ALA A 370 9.66 -11.70 -21.30
CA ALA A 370 8.80 -11.06 -20.31
C ALA A 370 7.31 -11.35 -20.56
N GLU A 371 6.86 -11.43 -21.81
CA GLU A 371 5.50 -11.84 -22.16
C GLU A 371 5.18 -13.26 -21.69
N SER A 372 6.10 -14.19 -21.93
CA SER A 372 5.96 -15.57 -21.46
C SER A 372 5.88 -15.62 -19.94
N ASP A 373 6.81 -14.95 -19.25
CA ASP A 373 6.88 -14.94 -17.79
C ASP A 373 5.65 -14.29 -17.15
N VAL A 374 5.17 -13.18 -17.71
CA VAL A 374 3.96 -12.49 -17.24
C VAL A 374 2.71 -13.33 -17.52
N ALA A 375 2.63 -14.04 -18.65
CA ALA A 375 1.51 -14.94 -18.93
C ALA A 375 1.44 -16.10 -17.93
N ASP A 376 2.57 -16.73 -17.61
CA ASP A 376 2.67 -17.75 -16.57
C ASP A 376 2.27 -17.19 -15.21
N LEU A 377 2.72 -15.98 -14.89
CA LEU A 377 2.42 -15.30 -13.64
C LEU A 377 0.93 -14.94 -13.50
N ILE A 378 0.28 -14.50 -14.58
CA ILE A 378 -1.19 -14.26 -14.62
C ILE A 378 -1.94 -15.56 -14.31
N THR A 379 -1.50 -16.67 -14.89
CA THR A 379 -2.11 -17.99 -14.68
C THR A 379 -1.96 -18.44 -13.23
N LEU A 380 -0.77 -18.26 -12.66
CA LEU A 380 -0.51 -18.53 -11.24
C LEU A 380 -1.38 -17.65 -10.33
N TYR A 381 -1.41 -16.33 -10.56
CA TYR A 381 -2.22 -15.37 -9.81
C TYR A 381 -3.70 -15.76 -9.81
N SER A 382 -4.27 -16.10 -10.98
CA SER A 382 -5.65 -16.57 -11.10
C SER A 382 -5.91 -17.85 -10.30
N THR A 383 -4.96 -18.78 -10.33
CA THR A 383 -5.04 -20.04 -9.57
C THR A 383 -5.01 -19.80 -8.06
N VAL A 384 -4.12 -18.92 -7.60
CA VAL A 384 -4.01 -18.55 -6.18
C VAL A 384 -5.30 -17.88 -5.70
N GLY A 385 -5.87 -16.96 -6.48
CA GLY A 385 -7.15 -16.33 -6.15
C GLY A 385 -8.29 -17.35 -5.98
N LYS A 386 -8.43 -18.29 -6.92
CA LYS A 386 -9.42 -19.37 -6.83
C LYS A 386 -9.20 -20.27 -5.61
N ASN A 387 -7.94 -20.59 -5.29
CA ASN A 387 -7.61 -21.42 -4.14
C ASN A 387 -7.85 -20.71 -2.80
N ALA A 388 -7.61 -19.39 -2.74
CA ALA A 388 -7.92 -18.54 -1.61
C ALA A 388 -9.44 -18.50 -1.34
N ASP A 389 -10.25 -18.29 -2.38
CA ASP A 389 -11.71 -18.33 -2.28
C ASP A 389 -12.22 -19.72 -1.87
N ALA A 390 -11.66 -20.78 -2.48
CA ALA A 390 -12.00 -22.15 -2.14
C ALA A 390 -11.64 -22.51 -0.70
N LEU A 391 -10.59 -21.90 -0.12
CA LEU A 391 -10.23 -22.11 1.28
C LEU A 391 -11.30 -21.52 2.23
N ALA A 392 -11.78 -20.30 1.96
CA ALA A 392 -12.86 -19.71 2.75
C ALA A 392 -14.15 -20.55 2.66
N GLN A 393 -14.53 -20.94 1.44
CA GLN A 393 -15.70 -21.80 1.21
C GLN A 393 -15.55 -23.18 1.89
N TYR A 394 -14.35 -23.74 1.92
CA TYR A 394 -14.07 -25.02 2.57
C TYR A 394 -14.40 -25.01 4.07
N PHE A 395 -14.24 -23.87 4.75
CA PHE A 395 -14.65 -23.69 6.15
C PHE A 395 -16.09 -23.16 6.32
N GLY A 396 -16.85 -23.05 5.23
CA GLY A 396 -18.21 -22.51 5.23
C GLY A 396 -18.27 -21.00 5.43
N GLU A 397 -17.16 -20.30 5.17
CA GLU A 397 -17.07 -18.84 5.22
C GLU A 397 -17.33 -18.23 3.83
N ASP A 398 -17.81 -16.99 3.82
CA ASP A 398 -18.03 -16.22 2.59
C ASP A 398 -16.73 -15.47 2.22
N PRO A 399 -16.09 -15.76 1.06
CA PRO A 399 -14.85 -15.09 0.64
C PRO A 399 -14.94 -13.56 0.60
N ALA A 400 -16.14 -13.00 0.34
CA ALA A 400 -16.34 -11.55 0.32
C ALA A 400 -16.33 -10.92 1.71
N ARG A 401 -16.61 -11.71 2.77
CA ARG A 401 -16.74 -11.23 4.15
C ARG A 401 -15.61 -11.71 5.06
N CYS A 402 -15.05 -12.87 4.77
CA CYS A 402 -13.97 -13.51 5.50
C CYS A 402 -12.92 -13.97 4.46
N PRO A 403 -12.03 -13.06 4.03
CA PRO A 403 -11.05 -13.38 3.02
C PRO A 403 -10.01 -14.38 3.56
N CYS A 404 -9.23 -14.97 2.67
CA CYS A 404 -8.27 -16.03 2.99
C CYS A 404 -7.29 -15.65 4.12
N GLU A 405 -6.90 -14.39 4.21
CA GLU A 405 -6.04 -13.85 5.27
C GLU A 405 -6.67 -14.00 6.65
N GLN A 406 -7.97 -13.78 6.76
CA GLN A 406 -8.69 -13.93 8.02
C GLN A 406 -8.80 -15.41 8.41
N VAL A 407 -9.11 -16.28 7.45
CA VAL A 407 -9.16 -17.74 7.65
C VAL A 407 -7.81 -18.28 8.12
N THR A 408 -6.74 -17.92 7.41
CA THR A 408 -5.37 -18.35 7.74
C THR A 408 -4.92 -17.78 9.10
N ALA A 409 -5.27 -16.54 9.43
CA ALA A 409 -4.98 -15.93 10.73
C ALA A 409 -5.70 -16.64 11.88
N THR A 410 -6.99 -16.95 11.72
CA THR A 410 -7.75 -17.71 12.74
C THR A 410 -7.15 -19.09 12.95
N LEU A 411 -6.77 -19.80 11.89
CA LEU A 411 -6.10 -21.10 11.98
C LEU A 411 -4.73 -21.00 12.67
N LEU A 412 -3.91 -20.00 12.33
CA LEU A 412 -2.61 -19.79 12.96
C LEU A 412 -2.75 -19.51 14.47
N ASN A 413 -3.73 -18.69 14.85
CA ASN A 413 -4.03 -18.43 16.25
C ASN A 413 -4.49 -19.70 16.97
N PHE A 414 -5.36 -20.50 16.35
CA PHE A 414 -5.74 -21.80 16.90
C PHE A 414 -4.53 -22.71 17.11
N ILE A 415 -3.62 -22.82 16.13
CA ILE A 415 -2.38 -23.61 16.24
C ILE A 415 -1.53 -23.14 17.40
N ARG A 416 -1.34 -21.82 17.56
CA ARG A 416 -0.56 -21.24 18.67
C ARG A 416 -1.19 -21.59 20.02
N LEU A 417 -2.52 -21.47 20.15
CA LEU A 417 -3.24 -21.83 21.38
C LEU A 417 -3.16 -23.33 21.68
N PHE A 418 -3.33 -24.17 20.66
CA PHE A 418 -3.24 -25.62 20.78
C PHE A 418 -1.85 -26.06 21.24
N ARG A 419 -0.80 -25.54 20.59
CA ARG A 419 0.61 -25.83 20.95
C ARG A 419 0.92 -25.41 22.38
N LYS A 420 0.51 -24.20 22.75
CA LYS A 420 0.70 -23.69 24.11
C LYS A 420 0.03 -24.61 25.15
N ALA A 421 -1.22 -24.99 24.93
CA ALA A 421 -1.94 -25.89 25.84
C ALA A 421 -1.30 -27.28 25.91
N HIS A 422 -0.77 -27.80 24.80
CA HIS A 422 -0.04 -29.06 24.78
C HIS A 422 1.27 -28.98 25.58
N GLU A 423 2.06 -27.92 25.38
CA GLU A 423 3.30 -27.66 26.11
C GLU A 423 3.04 -27.49 27.62
N GLU A 424 1.96 -26.79 28.00
CA GLU A 424 1.53 -26.64 29.40
C GLU A 424 1.13 -27.99 30.02
N ASN A 425 0.40 -28.84 29.29
CA ASN A 425 0.08 -30.21 29.74
C ASN A 425 1.34 -31.06 29.96
N CYS A 426 2.31 -31.01 29.04
CA CYS A 426 3.56 -31.75 29.17
C CYS A 426 4.33 -31.32 30.43
N LYS A 427 4.47 -30.01 30.66
CA LYS A 427 5.10 -29.46 31.87
C LYS A 427 4.38 -29.91 33.14
N GLN A 428 3.06 -29.90 33.14
CA GLN A 428 2.26 -30.34 34.30
C GLN A 428 2.46 -31.83 34.58
N ALA A 429 2.46 -32.67 33.54
CA ALA A 429 2.69 -34.12 33.67
C ALA A 429 4.10 -34.43 34.19
N GLU A 430 5.13 -33.69 33.74
CA GLU A 430 6.49 -33.82 34.27
C GLU A 430 6.57 -33.44 35.75
N LEU A 431 5.86 -32.40 36.16
CA LEU A 431 5.85 -31.92 37.54
C LEU A 431 5.14 -32.90 38.47
N GLU A 432 4.02 -33.48 38.01
CA GLU A 432 3.31 -34.56 38.71
C GLU A 432 4.16 -35.82 38.83
N LYS A 433 4.86 -36.22 37.76
CA LYS A 433 5.80 -37.35 37.79
C LYS A 433 6.92 -37.14 38.80
N LYS A 434 7.57 -35.96 38.80
CA LYS A 434 8.61 -35.61 39.78
C LYS A 434 8.09 -35.61 41.22
N LYS A 435 6.86 -35.15 41.44
CA LYS A 435 6.23 -35.17 42.76
C LYS A 435 5.96 -36.61 43.23
N ALA A 436 5.40 -37.45 42.36
CA ALA A 436 5.15 -38.86 42.64
C ALA A 436 6.45 -39.65 42.93
N GLU A 437 7.52 -39.37 42.19
CA GLU A 437 8.85 -39.96 42.42
C GLU A 437 9.40 -39.59 43.80
N LYS A 438 9.33 -38.31 44.19
CA LYS A 438 9.74 -37.84 45.52
C LYS A 438 8.90 -38.46 46.64
N GLU A 439 7.58 -38.55 46.46
CA GLU A 439 6.69 -39.20 47.44
C GLU A 439 7.00 -40.69 47.58
N ALA A 440 7.24 -41.40 46.48
CA ALA A 440 7.64 -42.80 46.50
C ALA A 440 9.01 -43.01 47.17
N GLU A 441 9.96 -42.09 46.98
CA GLU A 441 11.27 -42.13 47.65
C GLU A 441 11.14 -41.90 49.16
N MET A 442 10.34 -40.92 49.59
CA MET A 442 10.07 -40.67 51.00
C MET A 442 9.38 -41.86 51.68
N GLU A 443 8.42 -42.51 51.04
CA GLU A 443 7.77 -43.71 51.58
C GLU A 443 8.73 -44.91 51.67
N LYS A 444 9.59 -45.12 50.65
CA LYS A 444 10.66 -46.12 50.72
C LYS A 444 11.63 -45.85 51.87
N ALA A 445 12.02 -44.59 52.09
CA ALA A 445 12.91 -44.20 53.18
C ALA A 445 12.29 -44.44 54.58
N LYS A 446 10.97 -44.18 54.73
CA LYS A 446 10.24 -44.49 55.97
C LYS A 446 10.16 -46.00 56.23
N GLY A 447 9.88 -46.80 55.20
CA GLY A 447 9.84 -48.26 55.29
C GLY A 447 11.16 -48.88 55.74
N VAL A 448 12.29 -48.42 55.18
CA VAL A 448 13.64 -48.89 55.54
C VAL A 448 14.00 -48.55 57.00
N ASN A 449 13.61 -47.37 57.49
CA ASN A 449 13.84 -46.98 58.88
C ASN A 449 13.01 -47.81 59.88
N LEU A 450 11.78 -48.20 59.52
CA LEU A 450 10.93 -49.07 60.35
C LEU A 450 11.49 -50.50 60.46
N THR A 451 12.00 -51.06 59.36
CA THR A 451 12.66 -52.38 59.36
C THR A 451 13.99 -52.40 60.13
N LYS A 452 14.77 -51.32 60.09
CA LYS A 452 16.00 -51.20 60.89
C LYS A 452 15.74 -51.07 62.38
N LYS A 453 14.61 -50.46 62.78
CA LYS A 453 14.24 -50.31 64.19
C LYS A 453 13.75 -51.63 64.79
N SER A 454 12.94 -52.38 64.04
CA SER A 454 12.46 -53.70 64.46
C SER A 454 13.57 -54.77 64.53
N ALA A 455 14.60 -54.68 63.68
CA ALA A 455 15.78 -55.54 63.76
C ALA A 455 16.78 -55.16 64.88
N LYS A 456 16.59 -54.02 65.57
CA LYS A 456 17.44 -53.57 66.68
C LYS A 456 16.79 -53.81 68.05
N ASP A 457 15.47 -54.00 68.07
CA ASP A 457 14.67 -54.33 69.25
C ASP A 457 14.36 -55.85 69.36
N SER A 458 14.90 -56.67 68.44
CA SER A 458 14.96 -58.14 68.51
C SER A 458 16.40 -58.57 68.75
#